data_AF-H0I3W8-F1
#
_entry.id   AF-H0I3W8-F1
#
_cell.length_a   1.000
_cell.length_b   1.000
_cell.length_c   1.000
_cell.angle_alpha   90.00
_cell.angle_beta   90.00
_cell.angle_gamma   90.00
#
_symmetry.space_group_name_H-M   'P 1'
#
loop_
_entity.id
_entity.type
_entity.pdbx_description
1 polymer ?
#
loop_
_entity_poly.entity_id
_entity_poly.type
_entity_poly.pdbx_seq_one_letter_code
_entity_poly.pdbx_strand_id
1 'polypeptide(L)'
;MIAAQRPEMRFVEPKSEEQQARAVLFRARQRLVHQRTDLVNALRAILYEYGHVVAQGIHHLTRIKEIVEEPKSKLPELVRHECARCWDSDLICRSPYRPAASGNAAHESLTEDHTQSHVE
;
A
#
# COMPACT_ATOMS: atom_id res chain seq x y z
N MET A 1 -19.73 -12.20 -33.29
CA MET A 1 -18.95 -12.30 -32.05
C MET A 1 -18.31 -13.67 -31.99
N ILE A 2 -16.98 -13.77 -31.97
CA ILE A 2 -16.27 -15.00 -31.62
C ILE A 2 -15.26 -14.60 -30.54
N ALA A 3 -15.64 -14.74 -29.28
CA ALA A 3 -14.78 -14.43 -28.13
C ALA A 3 -14.35 -15.68 -27.34
N ALA A 4 -14.81 -16.88 -27.71
CA ALA A 4 -14.49 -18.12 -26.98
C ALA A 4 -14.51 -19.34 -27.91
N GLN A 5 -13.39 -19.64 -28.57
CA GLN A 5 -13.16 -20.93 -29.23
C GLN A 5 -11.70 -21.36 -29.04
N ARG A 6 -11.18 -21.32 -27.80
CA ARG A 6 -9.92 -22.01 -27.50
C ARG A 6 -10.27 -23.30 -26.75
N PRO A 7 -10.01 -24.48 -27.33
CA PRO A 7 -10.40 -25.78 -26.77
C PRO A 7 -9.76 -26.10 -25.41
N GLU A 8 -8.81 -25.28 -24.94
CA GLU A 8 -8.13 -25.44 -23.64
C GLU A 8 -8.57 -24.39 -22.59
N MET A 9 -9.67 -23.67 -22.80
CA MET A 9 -10.17 -22.75 -21.78
C MET A 9 -10.76 -23.52 -20.60
N ARG A 10 -9.99 -23.63 -19.51
CA ARG A 10 -10.48 -24.13 -18.24
C ARG A 10 -11.46 -23.11 -17.64
N PHE A 11 -12.72 -23.49 -17.50
CA PHE A 11 -13.71 -22.71 -16.77
C PHE A 11 -13.35 -22.70 -15.28
N VAL A 12 -13.28 -21.50 -14.70
CA VAL A 12 -13.03 -21.28 -13.28
C VAL A 12 -14.35 -20.81 -12.67
N GLU A 13 -14.70 -21.37 -11.52
CA GLU A 13 -15.90 -20.98 -10.78
C GLU A 13 -15.90 -19.45 -10.52
N PRO A 14 -17.01 -18.73 -10.80
CA PRO A 14 -17.12 -17.34 -10.45
C PRO A 14 -16.95 -17.15 -8.93
N LYS A 15 -16.18 -16.12 -8.55
CA LYS A 15 -15.95 -15.79 -7.14
C LYS A 15 -17.27 -15.52 -6.43
N SER A 16 -17.41 -16.02 -5.20
CA SER A 16 -18.56 -15.65 -4.37
C SER A 16 -18.53 -14.14 -4.07
N GLU A 17 -19.70 -13.57 -3.75
CA GLU A 17 -19.80 -12.15 -3.38
C GLU A 17 -18.87 -11.77 -2.23
N GLU A 18 -18.74 -12.64 -1.22
CA GLU A 18 -17.83 -12.45 -0.10
C GLU A 18 -16.35 -12.46 -0.53
N GLN A 19 -15.96 -13.38 -1.42
CA GLN A 19 -14.61 -13.43 -1.98
C GLN A 19 -14.30 -12.17 -2.79
N GLN A 20 -15.27 -11.67 -3.55
CA GLN A 20 -15.14 -10.43 -4.32
C GLN A 20 -15.02 -9.22 -3.38
N ALA A 21 -15.84 -9.11 -2.34
CA ALA A 21 -15.80 -8.04 -1.36
C ALA A 21 -14.45 -7.99 -0.62
N ARG A 22 -13.95 -9.15 -0.16
CA ARG A 22 -12.62 -9.27 0.47
C ARG A 22 -11.51 -8.83 -0.47
N ALA A 23 -11.59 -9.19 -1.76
CA ALA A 23 -10.62 -8.76 -2.76
C ALA A 23 -10.64 -7.24 -2.98
N VAL A 24 -11.81 -6.60 -2.98
CA VAL A 24 -11.94 -5.14 -3.07
C VAL A 24 -11.31 -4.46 -1.86
N LEU A 25 -11.62 -4.92 -0.65
CA LEU A 25 -11.03 -4.38 0.59
C LEU A 25 -9.50 -4.50 0.61
N PHE A 26 -8.98 -5.67 0.21
CA PHE A 26 -7.53 -5.88 0.12
C PHE A 26 -6.88 -4.90 -0.86
N ARG A 27 -7.43 -4.77 -2.07
CA ARG A 27 -6.90 -3.84 -3.09
C ARG A 27 -6.99 -2.38 -2.64
N ALA A 28 -8.08 -1.98 -1.99
CA ALA A 28 -8.24 -0.64 -1.45
C ALA A 28 -7.15 -0.35 -0.40
N ARG A 29 -6.93 -1.28 0.54
CA ARG A 29 -5.85 -1.15 1.54
C ARG A 29 -4.47 -1.10 0.90
N GLN A 30 -4.20 -1.96 -0.08
CA GLN A 30 -2.93 -1.95 -0.81
C GLN A 30 -2.71 -0.60 -1.49
N ARG A 31 -3.73 -0.04 -2.16
CA ARG A 31 -3.65 1.27 -2.82
C ARG A 31 -3.26 2.38 -1.83
N LEU A 32 -3.88 2.40 -0.64
CA LEU A 32 -3.57 3.40 0.39
C LEU A 32 -2.13 3.26 0.90
N VAL A 33 -1.64 2.03 1.11
CA VAL A 33 -0.26 1.78 1.54
C VAL A 33 0.76 2.26 0.49
N HIS A 34 0.50 1.98 -0.79
CA HIS A 34 1.36 2.43 -1.88
C HIS A 34 1.35 3.96 -1.99
N GLN A 35 0.17 4.58 -2.04
CA GLN A 35 0.04 6.04 -2.09
C GLN A 35 0.78 6.74 -0.94
N ARG A 36 0.67 6.19 0.29
CA ARG A 36 1.41 6.72 1.43
C ARG A 36 2.92 6.59 1.25
N THR A 37 3.38 5.42 0.80
CA THR A 37 4.81 5.17 0.57
C THR A 37 5.36 6.10 -0.51
N ASP A 38 4.62 6.31 -1.60
CA ASP A 38 4.98 7.20 -2.70
C ASP A 38 5.07 8.66 -2.22
N LEU A 39 4.10 9.12 -1.42
CA LEU A 39 4.12 10.46 -0.83
C LEU A 39 5.35 10.66 0.09
N VAL A 40 5.67 9.68 0.93
CA VAL A 40 6.86 9.76 1.80
C VAL A 40 8.14 9.78 0.96
N ASN A 41 8.22 8.98 -0.09
CA ASN A 41 9.36 8.99 -1.00
C ASN A 41 9.51 10.32 -1.74
N ALA A 42 8.40 10.93 -2.17
CA ALA A 42 8.41 12.25 -2.79
C ALA A 42 8.92 13.33 -1.82
N LEU A 43 8.42 13.36 -0.58
CA LEU A 43 8.91 14.28 0.46
C LEU A 43 10.40 14.11 0.72
N ARG A 44 10.88 12.86 0.78
CA ARG A 44 12.30 12.57 0.94
C ARG A 44 13.14 13.07 -0.24
N ALA A 45 12.65 12.91 -1.46
CA ALA A 45 13.33 13.40 -2.66
C ALA A 45 13.45 14.93 -2.65
N ILE A 46 12.34 15.62 -2.34
CA ILE A 46 12.34 17.08 -2.19
C ILE A 46 13.37 17.52 -1.14
N LEU A 47 13.34 16.92 0.06
CA LEU A 47 14.29 17.25 1.12
C LEU A 47 15.75 16.99 0.71
N TYR A 48 15.99 15.92 -0.05
CA TYR A 48 17.32 15.58 -0.55
C TYR A 48 17.89 16.65 -1.50
N GLU A 49 17.06 17.25 -2.37
CA GLU A 49 17.47 18.35 -3.25
C GLU A 49 18.00 19.56 -2.47
N TYR A 50 17.51 19.78 -1.25
CA TYR A 50 17.96 20.84 -0.35
C TYR A 50 19.06 20.38 0.63
N GLY A 51 19.62 19.19 0.43
CA GLY A 51 20.73 18.64 1.22
C GLY A 51 20.32 17.95 2.52
N HIS A 52 19.02 17.74 2.74
CA HIS A 52 18.52 17.01 3.91
C HIS A 52 18.38 15.52 3.59
N VAL A 53 19.34 14.72 4.08
CA VAL A 53 19.30 13.26 3.93
C VAL A 53 18.48 12.65 5.06
N VAL A 54 17.42 11.93 4.70
CA VAL A 54 16.56 11.18 5.63
C VAL A 54 16.70 9.68 5.34
N ALA A 55 16.63 8.80 6.33
CA ALA A 55 16.66 7.34 6.15
C ALA A 55 15.29 6.78 5.71
N GLN A 56 15.29 5.72 4.89
CA GLN A 56 14.07 5.14 4.33
C GLN A 56 13.15 4.57 5.42
N GLY A 57 11.84 4.74 5.26
CA GLY A 57 10.83 4.09 6.08
C GLY A 57 9.90 5.05 6.80
N ILE A 58 8.75 4.52 7.23
CA ILE A 58 7.67 5.31 7.85
C ILE A 58 8.06 5.89 9.22
N HIS A 59 8.99 5.25 9.93
CA HIS A 59 9.41 5.69 11.27
C HIS A 59 10.18 7.02 11.25
N HIS A 60 10.71 7.42 10.09
CA HIS A 60 11.42 8.69 9.93
C HIS A 60 10.51 9.86 9.56
N LEU A 61 9.19 9.67 9.54
CA LEU A 61 8.22 10.74 9.34
C LEU A 61 8.37 11.87 10.36
N THR A 62 8.55 11.54 11.64
CA THR A 62 8.79 12.55 12.68
C THR A 62 10.02 13.40 12.36
N ARG A 63 11.08 12.77 11.84
CA ARG A 63 12.29 13.49 11.43
C ARG A 63 12.07 14.42 10.25
N ILE A 64 11.26 14.00 9.27
CA ILE A 64 10.84 14.85 8.14
C ILE A 64 10.09 16.08 8.66
N LYS A 65 9.18 15.89 9.62
CA LYS A 65 8.42 16.97 10.24
C LYS A 65 9.32 17.98 10.94
N GLU A 66 10.25 17.51 11.76
CA GLU A 66 11.22 18.38 12.46
C GLU A 66 12.01 19.26 11.48
N ILE A 67 12.45 18.68 10.34
CA ILE A 67 13.22 19.42 9.33
C ILE A 67 12.38 20.52 8.67
N VAL A 68 11.10 20.25 8.41
CA VAL A 68 10.18 21.19 7.77
C VAL A 68 9.77 22.32 8.72
N GLU A 69 9.55 22.01 10.00
CA GLU A 69 9.17 22.98 11.04
C GLU A 69 10.37 23.82 11.54
N GLU A 70 11.60 23.39 11.28
CA GLU A 70 12.79 24.13 11.71
C GLU A 70 12.90 25.49 11.00
N PRO A 71 12.80 26.63 11.73
CA PRO A 71 12.80 27.97 11.12
C PRO A 71 14.13 28.34 10.45
N LYS A 72 15.21 27.64 10.81
CA LYS A 72 16.56 27.82 10.27
C LYS A 72 16.87 26.88 9.10
N SER A 73 15.91 26.04 8.69
CA SER A 73 16.09 25.16 7.53
C SER A 73 16.35 25.99 6.27
N LYS A 74 17.28 25.53 5.42
CA LYS A 74 17.61 26.19 4.14
C LYS A 74 16.51 25.99 3.08
N LEU A 75 15.34 25.52 3.49
CA LEU A 75 14.21 25.29 2.61
C LEU A 75 13.60 26.64 2.17
N PRO A 76 13.25 26.81 0.89
CA PRO A 76 12.38 27.90 0.46
C PRO A 76 11.00 27.78 1.10
N GLU A 77 10.34 28.91 1.30
CA GLU A 77 9.02 28.94 1.97
C GLU A 77 7.95 28.15 1.23
N LEU A 78 7.95 28.21 -0.10
CA LEU A 78 7.03 27.43 -0.94
C LEU A 78 7.18 25.93 -0.71
N VAL A 79 8.42 25.45 -0.53
CA VAL A 79 8.71 24.03 -0.29
C VAL A 79 8.22 23.61 1.09
N ARG A 80 8.43 24.45 2.11
CA ARG A 80 7.87 24.21 3.45
C ARG A 80 6.34 24.10 3.41
N HIS A 81 5.69 25.03 2.70
CA HIS A 81 4.23 25.00 2.55
C HIS A 81 3.74 23.73 1.86
N GLU A 82 4.38 23.31 0.76
CA GLU A 82 4.02 22.07 0.07
C GLU A 82 4.26 20.82 0.94
N CYS A 83 5.38 20.76 1.66
CA CYS A 83 5.67 19.68 2.60
C CYS A 83 4.64 19.61 3.74
N ALA A 84 4.24 20.75 4.30
CA ALA A 84 3.20 20.84 5.33
C ALA A 84 1.83 20.40 4.79
N ARG A 85 1.45 20.85 3.58
CA ARG A 85 0.20 20.43 2.93
C ARG A 85 0.14 18.92 2.67
N CYS A 86 1.27 18.30 2.29
CA CYS A 86 1.35 16.85 2.11
C CYS A 86 1.15 16.09 3.43
N TRP A 87 1.61 16.67 4.55
CA TRP A 87 1.47 16.10 5.89
C TRP A 87 0.02 16.09 6.37
N ASP A 88 -0.71 17.18 6.12
CA ASP A 88 -2.11 17.31 6.51
C ASP A 88 -3.05 16.42 5.68
N SER A 89 -2.57 15.84 4.58
CA SER A 89 -3.36 14.84 3.87
C SER A 89 -3.55 13.60 4.74
N ASP A 90 -4.82 13.21 4.93
CA ASP A 90 -5.29 12.08 5.77
C ASP A 90 -4.58 10.72 5.52
N LEU A 91 -3.77 10.61 4.47
CA LEU A 91 -2.99 9.43 4.09
C LEU A 91 -1.81 9.16 5.04
N ILE A 92 -1.21 10.18 5.67
CA ILE A 92 -0.04 9.98 6.54
C ILE A 92 -0.46 9.64 7.99
N CYS A 93 -1.47 10.33 8.54
CA CYS A 93 -1.86 10.24 9.96
C CYS A 93 -2.71 9.02 10.37
N ARG A 94 -3.46 8.36 9.46
CA ARG A 94 -4.50 7.38 9.87
C ARG A 94 -4.10 5.89 9.86
N SER A 95 -2.85 5.53 9.58
CA SER A 95 -2.51 4.11 9.39
C SER A 95 -1.89 3.45 10.64
N PRO A 96 -2.56 2.46 11.28
CA PRO A 96 -1.89 1.48 12.12
C PRO A 96 -1.05 0.59 11.19
N TYR A 97 0.22 0.92 11.06
CA TYR A 97 1.18 0.19 10.24
C TYR A 97 1.25 -1.28 10.69
N ARG A 98 0.96 -2.22 9.79
CA ARG A 98 1.48 -3.60 9.86
C ARG A 98 2.53 -3.71 8.76
N PRO A 99 3.82 -3.91 9.07
CA PRO A 99 4.84 -4.06 8.05
C PRO A 99 4.46 -5.17 7.08
N ALA A 100 4.70 -4.94 5.80
CA ALA A 100 4.72 -6.02 4.83
C ALA A 100 5.81 -6.98 5.30
N ALA A 101 5.41 -8.19 5.73
CA ALA A 101 6.33 -9.28 5.89
C ALA A 101 7.00 -9.49 4.53
N SER A 102 8.27 -9.12 4.45
CA SER A 102 9.13 -9.48 3.34
C SER A 102 9.16 -10.99 3.22
N GLY A 103 8.74 -11.51 2.07
CA GLY A 103 9.09 -12.85 1.60
C GLY A 103 8.31 -14.01 2.23
N ASN A 104 7.64 -14.77 1.37
CA ASN A 104 7.12 -16.12 1.58
C ASN A 104 5.95 -16.28 2.57
N ALA A 105 4.75 -15.97 2.09
CA ALA A 105 3.52 -16.62 2.55
C ALA A 105 2.57 -16.80 1.36
N ALA A 106 3.05 -17.54 0.35
CA ALA A 106 2.20 -18.21 -0.62
C ALA A 106 2.58 -19.69 -0.53
N HIS A 107 1.58 -20.52 -0.22
CA HIS A 107 1.61 -21.94 0.17
C HIS A 107 1.50 -22.17 1.68
N GLU A 108 0.27 -22.35 2.17
CA GLU A 108 -0.17 -23.62 2.78
C GLU A 108 -1.71 -23.58 2.93
N SER A 109 -2.38 -24.41 2.13
CA SER A 109 -3.65 -25.10 2.39
C SER A 109 -4.82 -24.36 3.09
N LEU A 110 -5.75 -23.86 2.27
CA LEU A 110 -7.19 -23.98 2.54
C LEU A 110 -7.76 -25.00 1.55
N THR A 111 -7.62 -26.27 1.91
CA THR A 111 -8.48 -27.35 1.43
C THR A 111 -8.88 -28.12 2.67
N GLU A 112 -9.89 -27.63 3.37
CA GLU A 112 -10.66 -28.46 4.29
C GLU A 112 -11.99 -28.79 3.61
N ASP A 113 -12.18 -30.10 3.47
CA ASP A 113 -13.44 -30.82 3.63
C ASP A 113 -14.68 -30.36 2.87
N HIS A 114 -15.00 -31.10 1.80
CA HIS A 114 -16.31 -31.72 1.67
C HIS A 114 -16.26 -32.87 0.63
N THR A 115 -16.02 -34.09 1.12
CA THR A 115 -16.68 -35.28 0.56
C THR A 115 -17.21 -36.09 1.71
N GLN A 116 -18.46 -35.77 2.05
CA GLN A 116 -19.30 -36.56 2.92
C GLN A 116 -19.67 -37.86 2.20
N SER A 117 -19.48 -38.95 2.94
CA SER A 117 -20.09 -40.27 2.83
C SER A 117 -21.32 -40.42 1.92
N HIS A 118 -21.30 -41.49 1.10
CA HIS A 118 -22.28 -42.59 1.05
C HIS A 118 -22.89 -42.92 -0.33
N VAL A 119 -23.07 -44.25 -0.55
CA VAL A 119 -23.84 -44.98 -1.58
C VAL A 119 -23.06 -45.23 -2.89
N GLU A 120 -22.69 -46.44 -3.34
CA GLU A 120 -23.23 -47.82 -3.21
C GLU A 120 -22.15 -48.87 -2.85
#